data_AF-A0A1Q4R4H6-F1
#
_entry.id   AF-A0A1Q4R4H6-F1
#
_cell.length_a   1.000
_cell.length_b   1.000
_cell.length_c   1.000
_cell.angle_alpha   90.00
_cell.angle_beta   90.00
_cell.angle_gamma   90.00
#
_symmetry.space_group_name_H-M   'P 1'
#
loop_
_entity.id
_entity.type
_entity.pdbx_description
1 polymer ?
#
loop_
_entity_poly.entity_id
_entity_poly.type
_entity_poly.pdbx_seq_one_letter_code
_entity_poly.pdbx_strand_id
1 'polypeptide(L)'
;MTAAEKNLDLSQNLESLLQDILAIAAEHEGKGETQLVILREIEQLHRKICEQYFYPTLPERRRDLYNLLRDMEEEGGWPYIARPKLKFIMKALMDAESEKLEQPELEQDI
;
A
#
# COMPACT_ATOMS: atom_id res chain seq x y z
N MET A 1 5.22 -29.14 -0.71
CA MET A 1 4.30 -28.32 0.08
C MET A 1 3.51 -27.44 -0.87
N THR A 2 2.19 -27.54 -0.82
CA THR A 2 1.26 -26.86 -1.73
C THR A 2 1.15 -25.37 -1.40
N ALA A 3 0.67 -24.55 -2.34
CA ALA A 3 0.50 -23.10 -2.13
C ALA A 3 -0.47 -22.77 -0.97
N ALA A 4 -1.44 -23.66 -0.71
CA ALA A 4 -2.38 -23.54 0.40
C ALA A 4 -1.72 -23.78 1.77
N GLU A 5 -0.81 -24.75 1.87
CA GLU A 5 -0.05 -25.04 3.10
C GLU A 5 0.88 -23.88 3.47
N LYS A 6 1.51 -23.24 2.48
CA LYS A 6 2.38 -22.07 2.70
C LYS A 6 1.60 -20.83 3.17
N ASN A 7 0.37 -20.67 2.70
CA ASN A 7 -0.47 -19.53 3.07
C ASN A 7 -0.99 -19.67 4.51
N LEU A 8 -1.34 -20.88 4.92
CA LEU A 8 -1.74 -21.19 6.30
C LEU A 8 -0.59 -20.98 7.30
N ASP A 9 0.62 -21.44 6.95
CA ASP A 9 1.83 -21.24 7.75
C ASP A 9 2.18 -19.74 7.89
N LEU A 10 2.05 -18.97 6.80
CA LEU A 10 2.24 -17.51 6.84
C LEU A 10 1.23 -16.83 7.78
N SER A 11 -0.06 -17.14 7.66
CA SER A 11 -1.10 -16.53 8.51
C SER A 11 -0.87 -16.82 9.99
N GLN A 12 -0.49 -18.06 10.33
CA GLN A 12 -0.27 -18.47 11.72
C GLN A 12 0.99 -17.82 12.32
N ASN A 13 2.07 -17.71 11.55
CA ASN A 13 3.28 -17.02 11.98
C ASN A 13 3.04 -15.52 12.19
N LEU A 14 2.27 -14.87 11.31
CA LEU A 14 1.91 -13.46 11.48
C LEU A 14 1.01 -13.23 12.69
N GLU A 15 0.05 -14.12 12.94
CA GLU A 15 -0.82 -14.04 14.12
C GLU A 15 0.01 -14.10 15.41
N SER A 16 0.99 -15.00 15.50
CA SER A 16 1.88 -15.08 16.66
C SER A 16 2.65 -13.78 16.89
N LEU A 17 3.24 -13.19 15.85
CA LEU A 17 3.98 -11.93 15.94
C LEU A 17 3.08 -10.75 16.36
N LEU A 18 1.85 -10.72 15.87
CA LEU A 18 0.87 -9.70 16.27
C LEU A 18 0.50 -9.84 17.74
N GLN A 19 0.31 -11.06 18.25
CA GLN A 19 0.07 -11.31 19.67
C GLN A 19 1.24 -10.85 20.53
N ASP A 20 2.48 -11.09 20.10
CA ASP A 20 3.68 -10.64 20.82
C ASP A 20 3.74 -9.10 20.90
N ILE A 21 3.46 -8.41 19.79
CA ILE A 21 3.42 -6.93 19.76
C ILE A 21 2.31 -6.41 20.67
N LEU A 22 1.14 -7.05 20.68
CA LEU A 22 0.03 -6.70 21.56
C LEU A 22 0.36 -6.94 23.04
N ALA A 23 1.07 -8.02 23.37
CA ALA A 23 1.53 -8.30 24.72
C ALA A 23 2.49 -7.20 25.20
N ILE A 24 3.46 -6.79 24.37
CA ILE A 24 4.37 -5.68 24.68
C ILE A 24 3.58 -4.38 24.89
N ALA A 25 2.58 -4.09 24.04
CA ALA A 25 1.75 -2.89 24.22
C ALA A 25 0.95 -2.92 25.54
N ALA A 26 0.43 -4.09 25.93
CA ALA A 26 -0.30 -4.29 27.17
C ALA A 26 0.59 -4.14 28.42
N GLU A 27 1.83 -4.64 28.39
CA GLU A 27 2.81 -4.46 29.48
C GLU A 27 3.16 -2.99 29.76
N HIS A 28 2.93 -2.12 28.76
CA HIS A 28 3.16 -0.69 28.82
C HIS A 28 1.85 0.13 28.82
N GLU A 29 0.74 -0.44 29.29
CA GLU A 29 -0.53 0.26 29.43
C GLU A 29 -0.39 1.55 30.26
N GLY A 30 -1.07 2.62 29.82
CA GLY A 30 -1.01 3.95 30.45
C GLY A 30 0.27 4.74 30.17
N LYS A 31 1.28 4.17 29.48
CA LYS A 31 2.53 4.84 29.12
C LYS A 31 2.50 5.32 27.66
N GLY A 32 1.83 6.44 27.41
CA GLY A 32 1.62 6.97 26.06
C GLY A 32 2.90 7.16 25.23
N GLU A 33 4.02 7.55 25.85
CA GLU A 33 5.31 7.69 25.14
C GLU A 33 5.85 6.34 24.65
N THR A 34 5.74 5.28 25.44
CA THR A 34 6.17 3.93 25.04
C THR A 34 5.26 3.37 23.96
N GLN A 35 3.95 3.58 24.07
CA GLN A 35 2.99 3.22 23.02
C GLN A 35 3.31 3.92 21.69
N LEU A 36 3.70 5.20 21.75
CA LEU A 36 4.12 5.95 20.56
C LEU A 36 5.39 5.39 19.92
N VAL A 37 6.34 4.88 20.71
CA VAL A 37 7.52 4.18 20.18
C VAL A 37 7.10 2.92 19.43
N ILE A 38 6.23 2.09 20.01
CA ILE A 38 5.71 0.88 19.36
C ILE A 38 5.05 1.22 18.02
N LEU A 39 4.18 2.24 18.00
CA LEU A 39 3.51 2.70 16.77
C LEU A 39 4.51 3.18 15.70
N ARG A 40 5.58 3.88 16.10
CA ARG A 40 6.62 4.35 15.17
C ARG A 40 7.44 3.21 14.58
N GLU A 41 7.73 2.18 15.36
CA GLU A 41 8.43 0.98 14.87
C GLU A 41 7.56 0.19 13.89
N ILE A 42 6.27 0.03 14.19
CA ILE A 42 5.31 -0.63 13.28
C ILE A 42 5.21 0.16 11.96
N GLU A 43 5.11 1.49 12.01
CA GLU A 43 5.06 2.33 10.81
C GLU A 43 6.34 2.21 9.96
N GLN A 44 7.51 2.17 10.59
CA GLN A 44 8.79 1.96 9.88
C GLN A 44 8.85 0.58 9.21
N LEU A 45 8.44 -0.47 9.92
CA LEU A 45 8.37 -1.83 9.36
C LEU A 45 7.40 -1.87 8.18
N HIS A 46 6.22 -1.29 8.35
CA HIS A 46 5.22 -1.18 7.30
C HIS A 46 5.79 -0.49 6.04
N ARG A 47 6.44 0.68 6.19
CA ARG A 47 7.07 1.39 5.06
C ARG A 47 8.12 0.54 4.36
N LYS A 48 8.96 -0.14 5.13
CA LYS A 48 10.00 -1.03 4.58
C LYS A 48 9.39 -2.17 3.76
N ILE A 49 8.32 -2.78 4.25
CA ILE A 49 7.60 -3.84 3.52
C ILE A 49 7.04 -3.27 2.20
N CYS A 50 6.40 -2.10 2.26
CA CYS A 50 5.88 -1.43 1.09
C CYS A 50 6.96 -1.13 0.05
N GLU A 51 8.02 -0.43 0.44
CA GLU A 51 9.04 0.06 -0.48
C GLU A 51 9.89 -1.07 -1.07
N GLN A 52 10.27 -2.06 -0.25
CA GLN A 52 11.25 -3.05 -0.67
C GLN A 52 10.62 -4.31 -1.27
N TYR A 53 9.38 -4.65 -0.89
CA TYR A 53 8.78 -5.92 -1.28
C TYR A 53 7.47 -5.75 -2.03
N PHE A 54 6.65 -4.74 -1.71
CA PHE A 54 5.35 -4.58 -2.37
C PHE A 54 5.42 -3.71 -3.63
N TYR A 55 6.02 -2.52 -3.59
CA TYR A 55 6.11 -1.63 -4.75
C TYR A 55 6.78 -2.28 -5.98
N PRO A 56 7.84 -3.10 -5.84
CA PRO A 56 8.40 -3.82 -6.97
C PRO A 56 7.46 -4.85 -7.61
N THR A 57 6.38 -5.24 -6.92
CA THR A 57 5.36 -6.17 -7.44
C THR A 57 4.19 -5.46 -8.11
N LEU A 58 4.17 -4.12 -8.09
CA LEU A 58 3.08 -3.36 -8.71
C LEU A 58 3.02 -3.63 -10.22
N PRO A 59 1.81 -3.87 -10.77
CA PRO A 59 1.67 -4.11 -12.19
C PRO A 59 2.08 -2.90 -13.02
N GLU A 60 2.88 -3.13 -14.06
CA GLU A 60 3.27 -2.08 -15.01
C GLU A 60 2.10 -1.67 -15.93
N ARG A 61 1.11 -2.55 -16.11
CA ARG A 61 -0.06 -2.30 -16.93
C ARG A 61 -1.15 -1.60 -16.12
N ARG A 62 -1.61 -0.45 -16.64
CA ARG A 62 -2.67 0.38 -16.03
C ARG A 62 -3.92 -0.40 -15.60
N ARG A 63 -4.38 -1.34 -16.42
CA ARG A 63 -5.58 -2.15 -16.12
C ARG A 63 -5.39 -3.02 -14.88
N ASP A 64 -4.23 -3.65 -14.77
CA ASP A 64 -3.91 -4.57 -13.68
C ASP A 64 -3.66 -3.77 -12.39
N LEU A 65 -3.05 -2.59 -12.50
CA LEU A 65 -2.93 -1.64 -11.41
C LEU A 65 -4.30 -1.14 -10.92
N TYR A 66 -5.24 -0.85 -11.83
CA TYR A 66 -6.59 -0.43 -11.48
C TYR A 66 -7.36 -1.52 -10.71
N ASN A 67 -7.26 -2.78 -11.17
CA ASN A 67 -7.91 -3.90 -10.48
C ASN A 67 -7.33 -4.08 -9.07
N LEU A 68 -5.99 -4.06 -8.94
CA LEU A 68 -5.31 -4.12 -7.65
C LEU A 68 -5.77 -2.99 -6.71
N LEU A 69 -5.84 -1.76 -7.21
CA LEU A 69 -6.28 -0.61 -6.40
C LEU A 69 -7.74 -0.73 -5.97
N ARG A 70 -8.62 -1.22 -6.85
CA ARG A 70 -10.04 -1.42 -6.53
C ARG A 70 -10.22 -2.50 -5.47
N ASP A 71 -9.55 -3.64 -5.62
CA ASP A 71 -9.62 -4.74 -4.65
C ASP A 71 -9.14 -4.26 -3.27
N MET A 72 -8.08 -3.45 -3.22
CA MET A 72 -7.55 -2.85 -1.99
C MET A 72 -8.46 -1.77 -1.37
N GLU A 73 -9.34 -1.12 -2.15
CA GLU A 73 -10.37 -0.21 -1.64
C GLU A 73 -11.61 -0.96 -1.12
N GLU A 74 -12.01 -2.06 -1.76
CA GLU A 74 -13.18 -2.86 -1.40
C GLU A 74 -12.98 -3.69 -0.13
N GLU A 75 -11.77 -4.24 0.08
CA GLU A 75 -11.45 -5.05 1.28
C GLU A 75 -11.09 -4.22 2.51
N GLY A 76 -10.93 -2.90 2.37
CA GLY A 76 -10.79 -1.97 3.48
C GLY A 76 -9.52 -2.19 4.31
N GLY A 77 -8.37 -1.74 3.81
CA GLY A 77 -7.13 -1.85 4.58
C GLY A 77 -5.91 -1.35 3.81
N TRP A 78 -5.87 -0.06 3.49
CA TRP A 78 -4.62 0.55 3.03
C TRP A 78 -3.80 0.98 4.25
N PRO A 79 -2.52 0.62 4.34
CA PRO A 79 -1.70 1.06 5.45
C PRO A 79 -1.43 2.56 5.35
N TYR A 80 -1.37 3.23 6.50
CA TYR A 80 -1.61 4.65 6.74
C TYR A 80 -0.75 5.66 5.92
N ILE A 81 -0.92 5.72 4.60
CA ILE A 81 -0.37 6.81 3.78
C ILE A 81 -1.24 8.04 4.05
N ALA A 82 -0.66 9.05 4.70
CA ALA A 82 -1.25 10.38 4.82
C ALA A 82 -1.70 10.84 3.41
N ARG A 83 -3.01 10.99 3.22
CA ARG A 83 -3.61 11.24 1.91
C ARG A 83 -3.48 12.72 1.49
N PRO A 84 -2.63 13.09 0.52
CA PRO A 84 -3.14 13.85 -0.61
C PRO A 84 -3.99 12.84 -1.40
N LYS A 85 -5.30 12.89 -1.16
CA LYS A 85 -6.36 11.97 -1.65
C LYS A 85 -5.99 11.39 -3.01
N LEU A 86 -6.05 10.07 -3.20
CA LEU A 86 -5.95 9.36 -4.49
C LEU A 86 -6.65 10.11 -5.65
N LYS A 87 -7.72 10.84 -5.35
CA LYS A 87 -8.36 11.84 -6.21
C LYS A 87 -7.40 12.83 -6.91
N PHE A 88 -6.35 13.32 -6.25
CA PHE A 88 -5.31 14.19 -6.83
C PHE A 88 -4.43 13.43 -7.82
N ILE A 89 -4.07 12.18 -7.53
CA ILE A 89 -3.28 11.34 -8.44
C ILE A 89 -4.12 10.98 -9.67
N MET A 90 -5.39 10.59 -9.46
CA MET A 90 -6.33 10.32 -10.54
C MET A 90 -6.61 11.58 -11.37
N LYS A 91 -6.77 12.74 -10.72
CA LYS A 91 -6.95 14.02 -11.40
C LYS A 91 -5.72 14.38 -12.24
N ALA A 92 -4.52 14.26 -11.69
CA ALA A 92 -3.29 14.52 -12.45
C ALA A 92 -3.13 13.56 -13.65
N LEU A 93 -3.53 12.28 -13.50
CA LEU A 93 -3.55 11.31 -14.60
C LEU A 93 -4.58 11.66 -15.69
N MET A 94 -5.80 12.06 -15.30
CA MET A 94 -6.84 12.48 -16.24
C MET A 94 -6.49 13.79 -16.95
N ASP A 95 -5.91 14.75 -16.22
CA ASP A 95 -5.47 16.02 -16.76
C ASP A 95 -4.31 15.80 -17.76
N ALA A 96 -3.35 14.91 -17.46
CA ALA A 96 -2.25 14.54 -18.36
C ALA A 96 -2.70 13.73 -19.61
N GLU A 97 -3.82 13.02 -19.53
CA GLU A 97 -4.42 12.34 -20.69
C GLU A 97 -5.18 13.32 -21.59
N SER A 98 -5.78 14.35 -21.00
CA SER A 98 -6.49 15.40 -21.73
C SER A 98 -5.52 16.29 -22.53
N GLU A 99 -4.35 16.62 -21.97
CA GLU A 99 -3.30 17.37 -22.68
C GLU A 99 -2.72 16.63 -23.91
N LYS A 100 -2.72 15.29 -23.91
CA LYS A 100 -2.28 14.49 -25.08
C LYS A 100 -3.29 14.48 -26.22
N LEU A 101 -4.56 14.79 -25.95
CA LEU A 101 -5.63 14.88 -26.95
C LEU A 101 -5.76 16.29 -27.55
N GLU A 102 -5.13 17.30 -26.94
CA GLU A 102 -5.19 18.70 -27.36
C GLU A 102 -3.95 19.17 -28.14
N GLN A 103 -2.95 18.31 -28.37
CA GLN A 103 -1.91 18.60 -29.36
C GLN A 103 -2.50 18.35 -30.76
N PRO A 104 -2.81 19.38 -31.57
CA PRO A 104 -3.18 19.13 -32.94
C PRO A 104 -1.97 18.50 -33.62
N GLU A 105 -2.17 17.36 -34.28
CA GLU A 105 -1.23 16.80 -35.25
C GLU A 105 -0.94 17.89 -36.27
N LEU A 106 0.13 18.66 -36.05
CA LEU A 106 0.66 19.56 -37.05
C LEU A 106 1.28 18.67 -38.12
N GLU A 107 0.51 18.50 -39.19
CA GLU A 107 0.97 18.07 -40.51
C GLU A 107 2.36 18.64 -40.80
N GLN A 108 3.26 17.79 -41.31
CA GLN A 108 3.91 18.12 -42.58
C GLN A 108 4.57 16.89 -43.20
N ASP A 109 3.99 16.49 -44.32
CA ASP A 109 4.68 15.91 -45.47
C ASP A 109 6.05 16.58 -45.69
N ILE A 110 7.10 15.76 -45.80
CA ILE A 110 8.30 16.03 -46.61
C ILE A 110 8.64 14.74 -47.35
#